data_AF-A0A7C4P5E5-F1
#
_entry.id   AF-A0A7C4P5E5-F1
#
_cell.length_a   1.000
_cell.length_b   1.000
_cell.length_c   1.000
_cell.angle_alpha   90.00
_cell.angle_beta   90.00
_cell.angle_gamma   90.00
#
_symmetry.space_group_name_H-M   'P 1'
#
loop_
_entity.id
_entity.type
_entity.pdbx_description
1 polymer ?
#
loop_
_entity_poly.entity_id
_entity_poly.type
_entity_poly.pdbx_seq_one_letter_code
_entity_poly.pdbx_strand_id
1 'polypeptide(L)'
;MNKTIAIVITVIVALCCLCAALFACIFGGMIVAGQPISTTINGETTQQVYPPTYGVALLCLSVLFVLVPVAVGFFTLRKKPAQVETIPPDEPLPPAS
;
A
#
# COMPACT_ATOMS: atom_id res chain seq x y z
N MET A 1 8.97 20.87 8.23
CA MET A 1 8.62 19.63 7.51
C MET A 1 7.72 20.00 6.34
N ASN A 2 8.18 19.81 5.11
CA ASN A 2 7.46 20.25 3.91
C ASN A 2 6.28 19.31 3.66
N LYS A 3 5.05 19.86 3.60
CA LYS A 3 3.82 19.09 3.35
C LYS A 3 3.91 18.26 2.05
N THR A 4 4.60 18.80 1.04
CA THR A 4 4.88 18.11 -0.23
C THR A 4 5.69 16.84 -0.05
N ILE A 5 6.72 16.85 0.82
CA ILE A 5 7.57 15.68 1.06
C ILE A 5 6.76 14.56 1.74
N ALA A 6 5.90 14.91 2.71
CA ALA A 6 5.06 13.92 3.38
C ALA A 6 4.09 13.21 2.41
N ILE A 7 3.46 13.96 1.49
CA ILE A 7 2.55 13.40 0.49
C ILE A 7 3.31 12.46 -0.46
N VAL A 8 4.47 12.88 -0.97
CA VAL A 8 5.29 12.06 -1.89
C VAL A 8 5.70 10.75 -1.22
N ILE A 9 6.13 10.77 0.03
CA ILE A 9 6.49 9.56 0.78
C ILE A 9 5.30 8.60 0.90
N THR A 10 4.11 9.10 1.25
CA THR A 10 2.92 8.25 1.36
C THR A 10 2.54 7.58 0.03
N VAL A 11 2.72 8.28 -1.10
CA VAL A 11 2.45 7.72 -2.44
C VAL A 11 3.47 6.64 -2.79
N ILE A 12 4.75 6.87 -2.54
CA ILE A 12 5.81 5.88 -2.82
C ILE A 12 5.59 4.62 -1.99
N VAL A 13 5.30 4.77 -0.70
CA VAL A 13 5.03 3.63 0.19
C VAL A 13 3.78 2.88 -0.26
N ALA A 14 2.70 3.58 -0.61
CA ALA A 14 1.48 2.95 -1.12
C ALA A 14 1.75 2.17 -2.42
N LEU A 15 2.54 2.72 -3.34
CA LEU A 15 2.90 2.05 -4.59
C LEU A 15 3.77 0.81 -4.36
N CYS A 16 4.81 0.91 -3.52
CA CYS A 16 5.63 -0.24 -3.14
C CYS A 16 4.80 -1.34 -2.45
N CYS A 17 3.90 -0.97 -1.53
CA CYS A 17 2.99 -1.89 -0.87
C CYS A 17 2.03 -2.58 -1.85
N LEU A 18 1.46 -1.83 -2.80
CA LEU A 18 0.55 -2.38 -3.81
C LEU A 18 1.27 -3.37 -4.74
N CYS A 19 2.49 -3.04 -5.17
CA CYS A 19 3.31 -3.94 -5.99
C CYS A 19 3.64 -5.24 -5.24
N ALA A 20 4.08 -5.15 -3.98
CA ALA A 20 4.36 -6.32 -3.16
C ALA A 20 3.09 -7.16 -2.91
N ALA A 21 1.96 -6.52 -2.66
CA ALA A 21 0.68 -7.19 -2.49
C ALA A 21 0.23 -7.93 -3.78
N LEU A 22 0.39 -7.32 -4.95
CA LEU A 22 0.05 -7.95 -6.23
C LEU A 22 0.89 -9.19 -6.49
N PHE A 23 2.21 -9.11 -6.30
CA PHE A 23 3.09 -10.27 -6.43
C PHE A 23 2.72 -11.37 -5.43
N ALA A 24 2.54 -11.02 -4.15
CA ALA A 24 2.13 -11.98 -3.12
C ALA A 24 0.76 -12.60 -3.41
N CYS A 25 -0.18 -11.86 -4.00
CA CYS A 25 -1.51 -12.34 -4.34
C CYS A 25 -1.47 -13.33 -5.52
N ILE A 26 -0.71 -13.04 -6.58
CA ILE A 26 -0.57 -13.92 -7.75
C ILE A 26 0.15 -15.22 -7.36
N PHE A 27 1.30 -15.13 -6.68
CA PHE A 27 2.04 -16.31 -6.23
C PHE A 27 1.27 -17.09 -5.17
N GLY A 28 0.62 -16.42 -4.22
CA GLY A 28 -0.22 -17.06 -3.21
C GLY A 28 -1.41 -17.80 -3.82
N GLY A 29 -2.07 -17.19 -4.80
CA GLY A 29 -3.16 -17.81 -5.55
C GLY A 29 -2.72 -19.05 -6.32
N MET A 30 -1.56 -19.00 -6.99
CA MET A 30 -0.99 -20.16 -7.69
C MET A 30 -0.65 -21.31 -6.73
N ILE A 31 -0.08 -21.01 -5.56
CA ILE A 31 0.26 -22.00 -4.54
C ILE A 31 -1.01 -22.65 -3.96
N VAL A 32 -2.05 -21.86 -3.66
CA VAL A 32 -3.34 -22.39 -3.17
C VAL A 32 -4.05 -23.22 -4.24
N ALA A 33 -3.94 -22.83 -5.52
CA ALA A 33 -4.47 -23.60 -6.64
C ALA A 33 -3.71 -24.92 -6.91
N GLY A 34 -2.67 -25.21 -6.14
CA GLY A 34 -1.88 -26.44 -6.27
C GLY A 34 -1.09 -26.53 -7.57
N GLN A 35 -0.84 -25.39 -8.23
CA GLN A 35 -0.04 -25.37 -9.46
C GLN A 35 1.43 -25.67 -9.11
N PRO A 36 2.05 -26.66 -9.77
CA PRO A 36 3.43 -27.02 -9.49
C PRO A 36 4.35 -25.87 -9.92
N ILE A 37 5.20 -25.41 -9.01
CA ILE A 37 6.27 -24.46 -9.34
C ILE A 37 7.44 -25.30 -9.86
N SER A 38 7.64 -25.27 -11.17
CA SER A 38 8.78 -25.93 -11.82
C SER A 38 10.00 -25.04 -11.76
N THR A 39 10.99 -25.42 -10.96
CA THR A 39 12.31 -24.77 -10.96
C THR A 39 13.28 -25.65 -11.73
N THR A 40 13.82 -25.15 -12.83
CA THR A 40 14.86 -25.84 -13.59
C THR A 40 16.22 -25.29 -13.18
N ILE A 41 17.03 -26.11 -12.51
CA ILE A 41 18.41 -25.77 -12.13
C ILE A 41 19.30 -26.86 -12.71
N ASN A 42 20.32 -26.49 -13.49
CA ASN A 42 21.22 -27.44 -14.18
C ASN A 42 20.53 -28.47 -15.10
N GLY A 43 19.41 -28.12 -15.74
CA GLY A 43 18.71 -28.99 -16.68
C GLY A 43 17.81 -30.06 -16.04
N GLU A 44 17.77 -30.14 -14.71
CA GLU A 44 16.77 -30.93 -14.00
C GLU A 44 15.61 -30.04 -13.55
N THR A 45 14.40 -30.40 -13.99
CA THR A 45 13.17 -29.71 -13.60
C THR A 45 12.58 -30.41 -12.39
N THR A 46 12.77 -29.82 -11.22
CA THR A 46 12.11 -30.27 -9.99
C THR A 46 10.78 -29.54 -9.85
N GLN A 47 9.69 -30.32 -9.78
CA GLN A 47 8.38 -29.78 -9.46
C GLN A 47 8.21 -29.84 -7.95
N GLN A 48 8.29 -28.67 -7.29
CA GLN A 48 8.07 -28.60 -5.85
C GLN A 48 6.69 -27.99 -5.60
N VAL A 49 5.76 -28.84 -5.15
CA VAL A 49 4.44 -28.39 -4.71
C VAL A 49 4.61 -27.86 -3.29
N TYR A 50 4.49 -26.54 -3.13
CA TYR A 50 4.53 -25.93 -1.81
C TYR A 50 3.21 -26.20 -1.06
N PRO A 51 3.26 -26.37 0.27
CA PRO A 51 2.05 -26.50 1.06
C PRO A 51 1.13 -25.28 0.88
N PRO A 52 -0.19 -25.48 0.71
CA PRO A 52 -1.14 -24.40 0.46
C PRO A 52 -1.21 -23.39 1.63
N THR A 53 -0.77 -23.77 2.83
CA THR A 53 -0.65 -22.88 3.99
C THR A 53 0.23 -21.66 3.71
N TYR A 54 1.32 -21.81 2.93
CA TYR A 54 2.16 -20.68 2.53
C TYR A 54 1.43 -19.74 1.57
N GLY A 55 0.64 -20.30 0.65
CA GLY A 55 -0.17 -19.50 -0.27
C GLY A 55 -1.27 -18.71 0.43
N VAL A 56 -1.94 -19.32 1.43
CA VAL A 56 -2.95 -18.65 2.26
C VAL A 56 -2.32 -17.53 3.10
N ALA A 57 -1.14 -17.75 3.69
CA ALA A 57 -0.44 -16.73 4.45
C ALA A 57 -0.06 -15.52 3.57
N LEU A 58 0.43 -15.76 2.35
CA LEU A 58 0.76 -14.70 1.38
C LEU A 58 -0.47 -13.92 0.91
N LEU A 59 -1.59 -14.62 0.66
CA LEU A 59 -2.87 -13.98 0.34
C LEU A 59 -3.38 -13.11 1.49
N CYS A 60 -3.25 -13.58 2.73
CA CYS A 60 -3.69 -12.81 3.89
C CYS A 60 -2.84 -11.53 4.07
N LEU A 61 -1.52 -11.64 3.89
CA LEU A 61 -0.61 -10.50 3.91
C LEU A 61 -0.91 -9.49 2.79
N SER A 62 -1.22 -9.95 1.58
CA SER A 62 -1.55 -9.05 0.46
C SER A 62 -2.80 -8.22 0.75
N VAL A 63 -3.84 -8.84 1.31
CA VAL A 63 -5.07 -8.14 1.72
C VAL A 63 -4.77 -7.05 2.75
N LEU A 64 -3.95 -7.35 3.76
CA LEU A 64 -3.56 -6.35 4.76
C LEU A 64 -2.76 -5.20 4.14
N PHE A 65 -1.82 -5.50 3.24
CA PHE A 65 -1.02 -4.49 2.55
C PHE A 65 -1.84 -3.57 1.63
N VAL A 66 -2.95 -4.05 1.07
CA VAL A 66 -3.89 -3.22 0.29
C VAL A 66 -4.82 -2.43 1.20
N LEU A 67 -5.24 -3.01 2.32
CA LEU A 67 -6.18 -2.39 3.25
C LEU A 67 -5.60 -1.12 3.89
N VAL A 68 -4.30 -1.10 4.19
CA VAL A 68 -3.61 0.08 4.76
C VAL A 68 -3.68 1.32 3.85
N PRO A 69 -3.20 1.32 2.59
CA PRO A 69 -3.28 2.49 1.71
C PRO A 69 -4.72 2.85 1.35
N VAL A 70 -5.65 1.89 1.28
CA VAL A 70 -7.08 2.17 1.10
C VAL A 70 -7.63 2.92 2.32
N ALA A 71 -7.33 2.48 3.54
CA ALA A 71 -7.74 3.16 4.76
C ALA A 71 -7.13 4.56 4.85
N VAL A 72 -5.83 4.71 4.55
CA VAL A 72 -5.16 6.02 4.54
C VAL A 72 -5.80 6.94 3.50
N GLY A 73 -6.00 6.49 2.27
CA GLY A 73 -6.66 7.26 1.21
C GLY A 73 -8.08 7.67 1.59
N PHE A 74 -8.84 6.75 2.21
CA PHE A 74 -10.19 7.05 2.69
C PHE A 74 -10.19 8.10 3.81
N PHE A 75 -9.30 7.96 4.80
CA PHE A 75 -9.20 8.91 5.91
C PHE A 75 -8.64 10.27 5.46
N THR A 76 -7.71 10.32 4.50
CA THR A 76 -7.18 11.57 3.95
C THR A 76 -8.19 12.29 3.06
N LEU A 77 -9.00 11.58 2.29
CA LEU A 77 -10.08 12.19 1.50
C LEU A 77 -11.26 12.66 2.35
N ARG A 78 -11.56 11.96 3.46
CA ARG A 78 -12.63 12.36 4.39
C ARG A 78 -12.26 13.56 5.26
N LYS A 79 -11.00 13.71 5.65
CA LYS A 79 -10.51 14.95 6.25
C LYS A 79 -10.16 15.92 5.13
N LYS A 80 -11.14 16.71 4.67
CA LYS A 80 -10.81 18.00 4.02
C LYS A 80 -9.77 18.66 4.92
N PRO A 81 -8.57 19.03 4.40
CA PRO A 81 -7.67 19.85 5.18
C PRO A 81 -8.52 21.04 5.62
N ALA A 82 -8.66 21.25 6.93
CA ALA A 82 -9.17 22.52 7.43
C ALA A 82 -8.46 23.57 6.60
N GLN A 83 -9.22 24.36 5.83
CA GLN A 83 -8.65 25.45 5.08
C GLN A 83 -7.78 26.15 6.10
N VAL A 84 -6.46 26.10 5.90
CA VAL A 84 -5.59 27.02 6.60
C VAL A 84 -6.09 28.33 6.03
N GLU A 85 -6.99 28.96 6.77
CA GLU A 85 -7.50 30.28 6.53
C GLU A 85 -6.23 31.11 6.53
N THR A 86 -5.69 31.32 5.33
CA THR A 86 -4.66 32.29 5.07
C THR A 86 -5.34 33.60 5.38
N ILE A 87 -5.30 34.01 6.65
CA ILE A 87 -5.53 35.39 7.06
C ILE A 87 -4.59 36.19 6.15
N PRO A 88 -5.12 37.02 5.24
CA PRO A 88 -4.29 37.91 4.44
C PRO A 88 -3.48 38.76 5.42
N PRO A 89 -2.15 38.90 5.25
CA PRO A 89 -1.29 39.61 6.19
C PRO A 89 -1.55 41.14 6.27
N ASP A 90 -2.58 41.67 5.61
CA ASP A 90 -2.79 43.11 5.39
C ASP A 90 -4.12 43.67 5.94
N GLU A 91 -4.92 42.90 6.70
CA GLU A 91 -6.13 43.48 7.31
C GLU A 91 -5.81 44.12 8.68
N PRO A 92 -5.97 45.45 8.82
CA PRO A 92 -5.75 46.12 10.10
C PRO A 92 -6.81 45.67 11.12
N LEU A 93 -6.35 45.17 12.26
CA LEU A 93 -7.20 44.76 13.38
C LEU A 93 -8.13 45.91 13.80
N PRO A 94 -9.44 45.66 14.00
CA PRO A 94 -10.33 46.70 14.51
C PRO A 94 -9.89 47.11 15.93
N PRO A 95 -9.85 48.41 16.25
CA PRO A 95 -9.46 48.86 17.58
C PRO A 95 -10.43 48.28 18.61
N ALA A 96 -9.88 47.54 19.58
CA ALA A 96 -10.63 47.11 20.74
C ALA A 96 -11.12 48.36 21.48
N SER A 97 -12.43 48.56 21.47
CA SER A 97 -13.13 49.53 22.34
C SER A 97 -13.41 48.87 23.69
#